data_AF-A0A644XK16-F1
#
_entry.id   AF-A0A644XK16-F1
#
_cell.length_a   1.000
_cell.length_b   1.000
_cell.length_c   1.000
_cell.angle_alpha   90.00
_cell.angle_beta   90.00
_cell.angle_gamma   90.00
#
_symmetry.space_group_name_H-M   'P 1'
#
loop_
_entity.id
_entity.type
_entity.pdbx_description
1 polymer ?
#
loop_
_entity_poly.entity_id
_entity_poly.type
_entity_poly.pdbx_seq_one_letter_code
_entity_poly.pdbx_strand_id
1 'polypeptide(L)'
;MKLKKARPYGLRLFAVPEEQENAFSSIAVMIGVEYVLRKAQELNRPVVICLGIGTNFGSHDGFSIFEEYLSEIANLTGVCLCIAAGNESQARHHTKGIVAATGETQNIDVKVGNQPADFFISIWNSVSDKMSVSVTSPTGEYIARIPPKTGSIQTTDLILERSHVRVANYFPLEGSGGQLTSIRVLSATPGIWTITMHGDIILDGTFNAWLPMTGFVSPDVEFLAANPYYTVTVPSTATGPISCGAYDSENDSLYLNTSWGPTRIEIMAPDLVAPGVGVLGIYPTGDGAMSGTSAAAAITAGACALIMQWGIVQGNDVSISTHQIRAYLIRGCSRMETISYPNPQWGYGTLNLFQTFNLMREI
;
A
#
# COMPACT_ATOMS: atom_id res chain seq x y z
N MET A 1 17.30 -10.53 4.00
CA MET A 1 17.05 -11.57 2.98
C MET A 1 17.04 -10.89 1.60
N LYS A 2 17.64 -11.48 0.58
CA LYS A 2 17.72 -10.89 -0.77
C LYS A 2 16.57 -11.43 -1.63
N LEU A 3 15.66 -10.56 -2.03
CA LEU A 3 14.53 -10.91 -2.90
C LEU A 3 14.96 -10.99 -4.35
N LYS A 4 14.32 -11.86 -5.11
CA LYS A 4 14.53 -11.98 -6.56
C LYS A 4 13.69 -10.91 -7.29
N LYS A 5 14.33 -10.10 -8.15
CA LYS A 5 13.66 -9.14 -9.04
C LYS A 5 12.55 -9.83 -9.84
N ALA A 6 11.43 -9.12 -10.02
CA ALA A 6 10.30 -9.57 -10.81
C ALA A 6 10.73 -9.90 -12.26
N ARG A 7 10.08 -10.90 -12.84
CA ARG A 7 10.38 -11.31 -14.23
C ARG A 7 9.95 -10.19 -15.20
N PRO A 8 10.63 -10.03 -16.36
CA PRO A 8 10.28 -9.00 -17.34
C PRO A 8 8.81 -9.00 -17.77
N TYR A 9 8.19 -10.18 -17.84
CA TYR A 9 6.75 -10.30 -18.11
C TYR A 9 5.89 -9.54 -17.07
N GLY A 10 6.20 -9.67 -15.78
CA GLY A 10 5.46 -9.00 -14.72
C GLY A 10 5.63 -7.49 -14.78
N LEU A 11 6.86 -7.02 -15.02
CA LEU A 11 7.15 -5.58 -15.16
C LEU A 11 6.32 -4.96 -16.29
N ARG A 12 6.34 -5.58 -17.48
CA ARG A 12 5.54 -5.11 -18.63
C ARG A 12 4.02 -5.23 -18.41
N LEU A 13 3.56 -6.24 -17.68
CA LEU A 13 2.13 -6.39 -17.38
C LEU A 13 1.60 -5.19 -16.59
N PHE A 14 2.38 -4.70 -15.64
CA PHE A 14 2.03 -3.61 -14.73
C PHE A 14 2.61 -2.24 -15.13
N ALA A 15 3.19 -2.12 -16.34
CA ALA A 15 3.83 -0.91 -16.83
C ALA A 15 4.95 -0.37 -15.90
N VAL A 16 5.65 -1.27 -15.20
CA VAL A 16 6.81 -0.93 -14.37
C VAL A 16 8.05 -0.82 -15.26
N PRO A 17 8.86 0.25 -15.16
CA PRO A 17 10.07 0.40 -15.95
C PRO A 17 11.03 -0.79 -15.81
N GLU A 18 11.61 -1.26 -16.92
CA GLU A 18 12.44 -2.48 -16.94
C GLU A 18 13.75 -2.30 -16.14
N GLU A 19 14.25 -1.06 -16.05
CA GLU A 19 15.41 -0.64 -15.27
C GLU A 19 15.16 -0.63 -13.76
N GLN A 20 13.91 -0.64 -13.29
CA GLN A 20 13.61 -0.66 -11.86
C GLN A 20 14.12 -1.94 -11.21
N GLU A 21 15.18 -1.84 -10.39
CA GLU A 21 15.82 -3.00 -9.77
C GLU A 21 15.06 -3.51 -8.54
N ASN A 22 14.36 -2.62 -7.83
CA ASN A 22 13.67 -2.91 -6.58
C ASN A 22 12.19 -3.26 -6.78
N ALA A 23 11.88 -3.96 -7.88
CA ALA A 23 10.55 -4.49 -8.15
C ALA A 23 10.54 -6.00 -7.88
N PHE A 24 9.71 -6.43 -6.91
CA PHE A 24 9.63 -7.82 -6.46
C PHE A 24 8.20 -8.34 -6.61
N SER A 25 8.05 -9.64 -6.87
CA SER A 25 6.74 -10.29 -6.85
C SER A 25 6.35 -10.61 -5.41
N SER A 26 5.07 -10.45 -5.06
CA SER A 26 4.50 -10.86 -3.77
C SER A 26 4.85 -12.32 -3.43
N ILE A 27 4.85 -13.22 -4.42
CA ILE A 27 5.26 -14.63 -4.26
C ILE A 27 6.70 -14.74 -3.75
N ALA A 28 7.62 -13.93 -4.26
CA ALA A 28 9.02 -13.95 -3.81
C ALA A 28 9.14 -13.48 -2.35
N VAL A 29 8.30 -12.51 -1.95
CA VAL A 29 8.23 -12.04 -0.57
C VAL A 29 7.68 -13.13 0.35
N MET A 30 6.57 -13.76 -0.03
CA MET A 30 5.96 -14.87 0.74
C MET A 30 6.95 -16.02 0.96
N ILE A 31 7.66 -16.45 -0.10
CA ILE A 31 8.73 -17.47 0.02
C ILE A 31 9.83 -17.02 0.98
N GLY A 32 10.17 -15.73 0.95
CA GLY A 32 11.18 -15.17 1.83
C GLY A 32 10.74 -15.12 3.30
N VAL A 33 9.49 -14.79 3.57
CA VAL A 33 8.88 -14.86 4.92
C VAL A 33 8.89 -16.30 5.42
N GLU A 34 8.43 -17.24 4.60
CA GLU A 34 8.45 -18.68 4.91
C GLU A 34 9.85 -19.19 5.27
N TYR A 35 10.88 -18.76 4.51
CA TYR A 35 12.26 -19.11 4.82
C TYR A 35 12.69 -18.60 6.21
N VAL A 36 12.36 -17.34 6.53
CA VAL A 36 12.70 -16.74 7.83
C VAL A 36 11.99 -17.46 8.97
N LEU A 37 10.71 -17.80 8.80
CA LEU A 37 9.94 -18.56 9.79
C LEU A 37 10.54 -19.95 10.03
N ARG A 38 10.87 -20.68 8.97
CA ARG A 38 11.53 -21.99 9.09
C ARG A 38 12.85 -21.90 9.82
N LYS A 39 13.67 -20.88 9.51
CA LYS A 39 14.94 -20.67 10.22
C LYS A 39 14.75 -20.30 11.68
N ALA A 40 13.75 -19.50 12.01
CA ALA A 40 13.42 -19.19 13.40
C ALA A 40 13.02 -20.45 14.18
N GLN A 41 12.22 -21.33 13.57
CA GLN A 41 11.85 -22.63 14.14
C GLN A 41 13.05 -23.57 14.31
N GLU A 42 13.90 -23.71 13.28
CA GLU A 42 15.14 -24.51 13.35
C GLU A 42 16.08 -24.05 14.48
N LEU A 43 16.14 -22.74 14.71
CA LEU A 43 16.97 -22.13 15.76
C LEU A 43 16.28 -22.05 17.12
N ASN A 44 15.00 -22.45 17.22
CA ASN A 44 14.15 -22.32 18.39
C ASN A 44 14.16 -20.89 18.99
N ARG A 45 13.90 -19.88 18.13
CA ARG A 45 13.92 -18.46 18.50
C ARG A 45 12.66 -17.74 18.03
N PRO A 46 12.15 -16.76 18.80
CA PRO A 46 11.14 -15.84 18.29
C PRO A 46 11.72 -14.98 17.16
N VAL A 47 10.85 -14.43 16.32
CA VAL A 47 11.23 -13.68 15.15
C VAL A 47 10.39 -12.43 14.95
N VAL A 48 11.07 -11.33 14.63
CA VAL A 48 10.44 -10.10 14.16
C VAL A 48 10.83 -9.90 12.69
N ILE A 49 9.84 -9.75 11.83
CA ILE A 49 10.02 -9.57 10.40
C ILE A 49 9.64 -8.13 10.04
N CYS A 50 10.63 -7.38 9.56
CA CYS A 50 10.44 -6.04 9.01
C CYS A 50 10.24 -6.13 7.48
N LEU A 51 9.11 -5.62 7.00
CA LEU A 51 8.80 -5.47 5.58
C LEU A 51 8.81 -3.98 5.21
N GLY A 52 9.95 -3.50 4.75
CA GLY A 52 10.13 -2.13 4.23
C GLY A 52 9.77 -1.99 2.75
N ILE A 53 8.79 -2.76 2.27
CA ILE A 53 8.35 -2.83 0.87
C ILE A 53 6.83 -2.66 0.81
N GLY A 54 6.33 -2.12 -0.30
CA GLY A 54 4.91 -1.93 -0.53
C GLY A 54 4.60 -1.81 -2.02
N THR A 55 3.31 -1.77 -2.36
CA THR A 55 2.83 -1.49 -3.71
C THR A 55 1.43 -0.87 -3.69
N ASN A 56 1.12 -0.09 -4.73
CA ASN A 56 -0.25 0.36 -5.01
C ASN A 56 -1.04 -0.69 -5.81
N PHE A 57 -0.39 -1.75 -6.31
CA PHE A 57 -1.04 -2.85 -7.02
C PHE A 57 -1.75 -3.80 -6.04
N GLY A 58 -2.97 -3.46 -5.67
CA GLY A 58 -3.83 -4.31 -4.86
C GLY A 58 -5.15 -3.62 -4.53
N SER A 59 -5.99 -4.32 -3.77
CA SER A 59 -7.31 -3.87 -3.36
C SER A 59 -7.29 -2.96 -2.12
N HIS A 60 -6.17 -2.94 -1.37
CA HIS A 60 -6.01 -2.14 -0.16
C HIS A 60 -7.07 -2.43 0.91
N ASP A 61 -7.65 -3.64 0.90
CA ASP A 61 -8.74 -4.06 1.79
C ASP A 61 -8.36 -5.23 2.71
N GLY A 62 -7.11 -5.72 2.64
CA GLY A 62 -6.65 -6.85 3.44
C GLY A 62 -6.97 -8.23 2.87
N PHE A 63 -7.69 -8.33 1.74
CA PHE A 63 -8.19 -9.61 1.19
C PHE A 63 -7.38 -10.12 -0.01
N SER A 64 -6.25 -9.51 -0.37
CA SER A 64 -5.36 -10.16 -1.34
C SER A 64 -4.71 -11.39 -0.72
N ILE A 65 -4.41 -12.41 -1.52
CA ILE A 65 -3.69 -13.64 -1.08
C ILE A 65 -2.41 -13.29 -0.29
N PHE A 66 -1.74 -12.20 -0.66
CA PHE A 66 -0.52 -11.76 0.02
C PHE A 66 -0.81 -11.18 1.41
N GLU A 67 -1.87 -10.38 1.55
CA GLU A 67 -2.30 -9.80 2.82
C GLU A 67 -2.89 -10.85 3.75
N GLU A 68 -3.72 -11.75 3.24
CA GLU A 68 -4.28 -12.87 4.01
C GLU A 68 -3.17 -13.78 4.54
N TYR A 69 -2.19 -14.13 3.70
CA TYR A 69 -1.01 -14.89 4.13
C TYR A 69 -0.30 -14.19 5.31
N LEU A 70 -0.03 -12.89 5.22
CA LEU A 70 0.65 -12.17 6.30
C LEU A 70 -0.22 -12.03 7.55
N SER A 71 -1.54 -11.93 7.38
CA SER A 71 -2.51 -11.91 8.49
C SER A 71 -2.47 -13.23 9.27
N GLU A 72 -2.40 -14.37 8.56
CA GLU A 72 -2.23 -15.69 9.18
C GLU A 72 -0.88 -15.83 9.89
N ILE A 73 0.21 -15.35 9.27
CA ILE A 73 1.53 -15.35 9.92
C ILE A 73 1.55 -14.49 11.19
N ALA A 74 0.80 -13.38 11.22
CA ALA A 74 0.71 -12.51 12.39
C ALA A 74 0.05 -13.18 13.62
N ASN A 75 -0.72 -14.26 13.40
CA ASN A 75 -1.35 -15.05 14.47
C ASN A 75 -0.39 -16.02 15.16
N LEU A 76 0.76 -16.33 14.55
CA LEU A 76 1.69 -17.31 15.09
C LEU A 76 2.39 -16.79 16.36
N THR A 77 2.39 -17.62 17.41
CA THR A 77 3.16 -17.35 18.64
C THR A 77 4.65 -17.19 18.32
N GLY A 78 5.27 -16.17 18.92
CA GLY A 78 6.67 -15.86 18.69
C GLY A 78 6.99 -15.22 17.34
N VAL A 79 5.97 -14.79 16.59
CA VAL A 79 6.14 -14.04 15.33
C VAL A 79 5.58 -12.63 15.50
N CYS A 80 6.36 -11.62 15.09
CA CYS A 80 5.94 -10.23 14.99
C CYS A 80 6.18 -9.68 13.58
N LEU A 81 5.16 -9.08 12.95
CA LEU A 81 5.30 -8.43 11.65
C LEU A 81 5.22 -6.90 11.78
N CYS A 82 6.19 -6.19 11.21
CA CYS A 82 6.19 -4.73 11.10
C CYS A 82 6.30 -4.35 9.62
N ILE A 83 5.34 -3.58 9.12
CA ILE A 83 5.23 -3.27 7.68
C ILE A 83 5.19 -1.76 7.49
N ALA A 84 6.05 -1.24 6.62
CA ALA A 84 6.06 0.17 6.26
C ALA A 84 4.73 0.59 5.62
N ALA A 85 4.16 1.71 6.05
CA ALA A 85 2.89 2.21 5.49
C ALA A 85 3.02 2.62 4.01
N GLY A 86 4.21 3.03 3.57
CA GLY A 86 4.45 3.57 2.23
C GLY A 86 4.73 5.07 2.27
N ASN A 87 5.21 5.61 1.15
CA ASN A 87 5.63 7.00 1.01
C ASN A 87 4.80 7.76 -0.04
N GLU A 88 3.49 7.52 -0.11
CA GLU A 88 2.66 7.87 -1.27
C GLU A 88 1.65 9.01 -1.04
N SER A 89 1.56 9.59 0.17
CA SER A 89 0.52 10.60 0.48
C SER A 89 0.61 11.88 -0.35
N GLN A 90 1.82 12.29 -0.75
CA GLN A 90 2.07 13.46 -1.60
C GLN A 90 2.40 13.09 -3.04
N ALA A 91 2.42 11.80 -3.38
CA ALA A 91 2.84 11.33 -4.70
C ALA A 91 1.75 11.54 -5.79
N ARG A 92 0.53 11.91 -5.39
CA ARG A 92 -0.61 12.13 -6.29
C ARG A 92 -0.97 10.91 -7.15
N HIS A 93 -0.65 9.72 -6.63
CA HIS A 93 -0.93 8.41 -7.23
C HIS A 93 -2.22 7.76 -6.73
N HIS A 94 -3.06 8.46 -5.97
CA HIS A 94 -4.37 7.99 -5.55
C HIS A 94 -5.43 9.06 -5.82
N THR A 95 -6.62 8.63 -6.23
CA THR A 95 -7.83 9.46 -6.26
C THR A 95 -9.04 8.64 -5.83
N LYS A 96 -10.01 9.32 -5.20
CA LYS A 96 -11.29 8.76 -4.76
C LYS A 96 -12.41 9.57 -5.38
N GLY A 97 -13.44 8.91 -5.87
CA GLY A 97 -14.60 9.56 -6.46
C GLY A 97 -15.90 8.82 -6.14
N ILE A 98 -17.01 9.45 -6.50
CA ILE A 98 -18.36 8.92 -6.29
C ILE A 98 -19.14 9.10 -7.60
N VAL A 99 -19.74 8.04 -8.10
CA VAL A 99 -20.77 8.10 -9.15
C VAL A 99 -22.12 8.15 -8.43
N ALA A 100 -22.84 9.27 -8.50
CA ALA A 100 -23.95 9.52 -7.58
C ALA A 100 -25.20 8.64 -7.85
N ALA A 101 -25.42 8.23 -9.10
CA ALA A 101 -26.54 7.35 -9.44
C ALA A 101 -26.27 6.50 -10.70
N THR A 102 -27.12 5.50 -10.90
CA THR A 102 -27.11 4.69 -12.14
C THR A 102 -27.38 5.59 -13.35
N GLY A 103 -26.54 5.47 -14.38
CA GLY A 103 -26.59 6.32 -15.57
C GLY A 103 -25.78 7.62 -15.47
N GLU A 104 -25.30 7.98 -14.28
CA GLU A 104 -24.38 9.11 -14.12
C GLU A 104 -22.92 8.69 -14.34
N THR A 105 -22.05 9.69 -14.48
CA THR A 105 -20.63 9.50 -14.75
C THR A 105 -19.75 10.36 -13.87
N GLN A 106 -18.55 9.87 -13.59
CA GLN A 106 -17.51 10.62 -12.88
C GLN A 106 -16.18 10.46 -13.62
N ASN A 107 -15.47 11.57 -13.85
CA ASN A 107 -14.17 11.54 -14.51
C ASN A 107 -13.03 11.32 -13.52
N ILE A 108 -12.02 10.61 -13.99
CA ILE A 108 -10.69 10.48 -13.43
C ILE A 108 -9.72 11.03 -14.47
N ASP A 109 -9.09 12.16 -14.16
CA ASP A 109 -8.14 12.80 -15.06
C ASP A 109 -6.71 12.50 -14.64
N VAL A 110 -5.96 11.89 -15.56
CA VAL A 110 -4.53 11.56 -15.40
C VAL A 110 -3.73 12.49 -16.29
N LYS A 111 -2.87 13.28 -15.68
CA LYS A 111 -1.91 14.10 -16.39
C LYS A 111 -0.68 13.25 -16.70
N VAL A 112 -0.31 13.23 -17.97
CA VAL A 112 0.99 12.76 -18.45
C VAL A 112 1.79 14.00 -18.82
N GLY A 113 3.02 14.12 -18.30
CA GLY A 113 3.90 15.25 -18.57
C GLY A 113 4.34 15.38 -20.02
N ASN A 114 5.47 16.07 -20.23
CA ASN A 114 5.88 16.50 -21.57
C ASN A 114 6.49 15.40 -22.43
N GLN A 115 6.76 14.23 -21.87
CA GLN A 115 7.32 13.08 -22.57
C GLN A 115 6.35 11.91 -22.53
N PRO A 116 6.28 11.07 -23.59
CA PRO A 116 5.49 9.87 -23.56
C PRO A 116 5.89 8.96 -22.39
N ALA A 117 4.89 8.41 -21.71
CA ALA A 117 5.11 7.54 -20.56
C ALA A 117 4.16 6.34 -20.59
N ASP A 118 4.58 5.23 -20.01
CA ASP A 118 3.69 4.11 -19.75
C ASP A 118 3.05 4.30 -18.37
N PHE A 119 1.76 4.00 -18.26
CA PHE A 119 1.10 3.97 -16.95
C PHE A 119 0.06 2.87 -16.85
N PHE A 120 -0.27 2.55 -15.61
CA PHE A 120 -1.29 1.60 -15.22
C PHE A 120 -2.24 2.26 -14.23
N ILE A 121 -3.52 1.90 -14.23
CA ILE A 121 -4.47 2.33 -13.21
C ILE A 121 -5.21 1.10 -12.72
N SER A 122 -5.26 0.90 -11.41
CA SER A 122 -6.19 -0.04 -10.78
C SER A 122 -7.34 0.73 -10.14
N ILE A 123 -8.56 0.48 -10.62
CA ILE A 123 -9.79 1.08 -10.13
C ILE A 123 -10.59 0.01 -9.39
N TRP A 124 -11.00 0.33 -8.16
CA TRP A 124 -11.77 -0.54 -7.28
C TRP A 124 -13.01 0.19 -6.79
N ASN A 125 -14.18 -0.41 -6.98
CA ASN A 125 -15.46 0.11 -6.48
C ASN A 125 -16.04 -0.79 -5.37
N SER A 126 -17.10 -0.30 -4.72
CA SER A 126 -17.86 -1.07 -3.73
C SER A 126 -18.37 -2.38 -4.33
N VAL A 127 -18.44 -3.44 -3.49
CA VAL A 127 -18.91 -4.77 -3.87
C VAL A 127 -20.38 -4.80 -4.30
N SER A 128 -21.18 -3.81 -3.86
CA SER A 128 -22.58 -3.64 -4.25
C SER A 128 -22.76 -3.04 -5.64
N ASP A 129 -21.70 -2.44 -6.18
CA ASP A 129 -21.78 -1.59 -7.36
C ASP A 129 -21.16 -2.27 -8.57
N LYS A 130 -21.59 -1.81 -9.75
CA LYS A 130 -21.05 -2.19 -11.04
C LYS A 130 -20.83 -0.94 -11.86
N MET A 131 -19.60 -0.75 -12.35
CA MET A 131 -19.23 0.44 -13.11
C MET A 131 -18.50 0.09 -14.41
N SER A 132 -18.90 0.69 -15.52
CA SER A 132 -18.15 0.61 -16.78
C SER A 132 -17.11 1.74 -16.87
N VAL A 133 -16.15 1.60 -17.78
CA VAL A 133 -15.19 2.67 -18.09
C VAL A 133 -15.19 3.02 -19.57
N SER A 134 -14.97 4.28 -19.90
CA SER A 134 -14.50 4.72 -21.21
C SER A 134 -13.22 5.53 -21.05
N VAL A 135 -12.41 5.60 -22.10
CA VAL A 135 -11.13 6.32 -22.05
C VAL A 135 -11.10 7.32 -23.19
N THR A 136 -10.74 8.57 -22.88
CA THR A 136 -10.50 9.62 -23.87
C THR A 136 -9.04 10.04 -23.78
N SER A 137 -8.34 10.03 -24.90
CA SER A 137 -6.95 10.47 -24.98
C SER A 137 -6.84 11.99 -25.04
N PRO A 138 -5.63 12.56 -24.82
CA PRO A 138 -5.42 14.01 -24.92
C PRO A 138 -5.73 14.61 -26.29
N THR A 139 -5.69 13.78 -27.34
CA THR A 139 -6.00 14.21 -28.72
C THR A 139 -7.50 14.15 -29.03
N GLY A 140 -8.32 13.64 -28.10
CA GLY A 140 -9.76 13.49 -28.24
C GLY A 140 -10.21 12.14 -28.81
N GLU A 141 -9.29 11.18 -28.99
CA GLU A 141 -9.66 9.84 -29.43
C GLU A 141 -10.42 9.12 -28.31
N TYR A 142 -11.61 8.59 -28.65
CA TYR A 142 -12.55 8.03 -27.69
C TYR A 142 -12.66 6.52 -27.81
N ILE A 143 -12.28 5.81 -26.75
CA ILE A 143 -12.54 4.39 -26.58
C ILE A 143 -13.91 4.22 -25.92
N ALA A 144 -14.85 3.64 -26.66
CA ALA A 144 -16.22 3.43 -26.22
C ALA A 144 -16.33 2.64 -24.91
N ARG A 145 -17.44 2.86 -24.20
CA ARG A 145 -17.76 2.24 -22.91
C ARG A 145 -17.53 0.73 -22.91
N ILE A 146 -16.73 0.27 -21.96
CA ILE A 146 -16.35 -1.12 -21.73
C ILE A 146 -17.04 -1.60 -20.46
N PRO A 147 -18.08 -2.44 -20.57
CA PRO A 147 -18.77 -2.96 -19.40
C PRO A 147 -17.91 -3.97 -18.64
N PRO A 148 -18.00 -4.02 -17.30
CA PRO A 148 -17.27 -5.00 -16.52
C PRO A 148 -17.94 -6.37 -16.72
N LYS A 149 -17.26 -7.22 -17.47
CA LYS A 149 -17.59 -8.64 -17.66
C LYS A 149 -16.41 -9.46 -17.19
N THR A 150 -16.68 -10.63 -16.60
CA THR A 150 -15.64 -11.52 -16.06
C THR A 150 -14.62 -11.86 -17.14
N GLY A 151 -13.35 -11.53 -16.88
CA GLY A 151 -12.24 -11.83 -17.79
C GLY A 151 -12.25 -11.05 -19.10
N SER A 152 -13.05 -9.99 -19.23
CA SER A 152 -13.05 -9.17 -20.44
C SER A 152 -11.75 -8.38 -20.53
N ILE A 153 -10.98 -8.61 -21.59
CA ILE A 153 -9.80 -7.84 -21.95
C ILE A 153 -10.08 -7.20 -23.30
N GLN A 154 -10.01 -5.89 -23.36
CA GLN A 154 -10.07 -5.13 -24.59
C GLN A 154 -8.76 -4.39 -24.77
N THR A 155 -8.15 -4.59 -25.93
CA THR A 155 -6.97 -3.83 -26.35
C THR A 155 -7.38 -2.98 -27.54
N THR A 156 -6.98 -1.72 -27.54
CA THR A 156 -7.27 -0.76 -28.60
C THR A 156 -6.01 0.03 -28.88
N ASP A 157 -5.58 -0.05 -30.14
CA ASP A 157 -4.52 0.80 -30.67
C ASP A 157 -5.16 2.09 -31.15
N LEU A 158 -4.69 3.21 -30.63
CA LEU A 158 -5.21 4.51 -31.06
C LEU A 158 -4.72 4.81 -32.47
N ILE A 159 -5.57 5.43 -33.29
CA ILE A 159 -5.30 5.68 -34.71
C ILE A 159 -4.52 6.98 -34.88
N LEU A 160 -4.83 7.99 -34.08
CA LEU A 160 -4.24 9.34 -34.19
C LEU A 160 -2.94 9.49 -33.39
N GLU A 161 -2.57 8.48 -32.61
CA GLU A 161 -1.39 8.48 -31.75
C GLU A 161 -0.80 7.07 -31.60
N ARG A 162 0.42 6.97 -31.08
CA ARG A 162 1.14 5.68 -30.93
C ARG A 162 0.77 4.93 -29.66
N SER A 163 -0.28 5.36 -28.94
CA SER A 163 -0.62 4.80 -27.64
C SER A 163 -1.42 3.51 -27.78
N HIS A 164 -1.13 2.56 -26.91
CA HIS A 164 -1.83 1.28 -26.83
C HIS A 164 -2.58 1.19 -25.51
N VAL A 165 -3.91 1.16 -25.57
CA VAL A 165 -4.75 1.09 -24.37
C VAL A 165 -5.26 -0.34 -24.18
N ARG A 166 -5.04 -0.89 -22.99
CA ARG A 166 -5.57 -2.19 -22.58
C ARG A 166 -6.44 -2.00 -21.35
N VAL A 167 -7.72 -2.32 -21.46
CA VAL A 167 -8.67 -2.34 -20.35
C VAL A 167 -9.01 -3.79 -20.04
N ALA A 168 -8.80 -4.21 -18.78
CA ALA A 168 -9.18 -5.53 -18.31
C ALA A 168 -10.03 -5.43 -17.04
N ASN A 169 -11.16 -6.15 -17.04
CA ASN A 169 -12.09 -6.20 -15.92
C ASN A 169 -12.08 -7.57 -15.24
N TYR A 170 -12.09 -7.56 -13.92
CA TYR A 170 -12.21 -8.74 -13.08
C TYR A 170 -13.37 -8.52 -12.12
N PHE A 171 -14.44 -9.31 -12.28
CA PHE A 171 -15.65 -9.20 -11.48
C PHE A 171 -16.46 -10.51 -11.52
N PRO A 172 -16.88 -11.05 -10.36
CA PRO A 172 -16.32 -10.75 -9.03
C PRO A 172 -14.86 -11.23 -8.94
N LEU A 173 -14.01 -10.51 -8.23
CA LEU A 173 -12.63 -10.93 -7.97
C LEU A 173 -12.58 -11.87 -6.76
N GLU A 174 -11.74 -12.92 -6.85
CA GLU A 174 -11.46 -13.83 -5.72
C GLU A 174 -10.88 -13.06 -4.51
N GLY A 175 -11.21 -13.51 -3.29
CA GLY A 175 -10.86 -12.83 -2.03
C GLY A 175 -11.81 -11.67 -1.72
N SER A 176 -11.68 -10.54 -2.42
CA SER A 176 -12.42 -9.30 -2.12
C SER A 176 -13.90 -9.32 -2.51
N GLY A 177 -14.30 -10.17 -3.48
CA GLY A 177 -15.64 -10.15 -4.09
C GLY A 177 -15.95 -8.90 -4.93
N GLY A 178 -15.05 -7.92 -4.95
CA GLY A 178 -15.24 -6.64 -5.62
C GLY A 178 -14.98 -6.68 -7.12
N GLN A 179 -15.08 -5.50 -7.72
CA GLN A 179 -14.72 -5.26 -9.11
C GLN A 179 -13.36 -4.56 -9.17
N LEU A 180 -12.46 -5.11 -9.99
CA LEU A 180 -11.22 -4.47 -10.42
C LEU A 180 -11.32 -4.14 -11.91
N THR A 181 -11.19 -2.85 -12.23
CA THR A 181 -10.94 -2.39 -13.60
C THR A 181 -9.50 -1.92 -13.70
N SER A 182 -8.71 -2.62 -14.50
CA SER A 182 -7.32 -2.25 -14.80
C SER A 182 -7.21 -1.59 -16.16
N ILE A 183 -6.57 -0.45 -16.23
CA ILE A 183 -6.31 0.29 -17.48
C ILE A 183 -4.80 0.44 -17.61
N ARG A 184 -4.24 -0.06 -18.71
CA ARG A 184 -2.83 0.12 -19.02
C ARG A 184 -2.71 0.91 -20.32
N VAL A 185 -1.96 2.00 -20.29
CA VAL A 185 -1.64 2.79 -21.47
C VAL A 185 -0.15 2.71 -21.70
N LEU A 186 0.25 2.19 -22.85
CA LEU A 186 1.66 2.18 -23.28
C LEU A 186 1.88 3.32 -24.27
N SER A 187 3.05 3.95 -24.20
CA SER A 187 3.42 5.12 -24.99
C SER A 187 2.33 6.20 -24.92
N ALA A 188 1.84 6.50 -23.72
CA ALA A 188 0.78 7.48 -23.52
C ALA A 188 1.25 8.86 -23.99
N THR A 189 0.48 9.48 -24.88
CA THR A 189 0.78 10.83 -25.37
C THR A 189 0.72 11.83 -24.21
N PRO A 190 1.63 12.82 -24.17
CA PRO A 190 1.57 13.98 -23.29
C PRO A 190 0.20 14.66 -23.25
N GLY A 191 -0.26 15.04 -22.06
CA GLY A 191 -1.53 15.74 -21.85
C GLY A 191 -2.43 15.03 -20.85
N ILE A 192 -3.73 15.34 -20.90
CA ILE A 192 -4.71 14.83 -19.95
C ILE A 192 -5.45 13.66 -20.57
N TRP A 193 -5.30 12.50 -19.96
CA TRP A 193 -6.10 11.31 -20.22
C TRP A 193 -7.30 11.31 -19.28
N THR A 194 -8.50 11.23 -19.85
CA THR A 194 -9.74 11.20 -19.07
C THR A 194 -10.33 9.79 -19.10
N ILE A 195 -10.37 9.15 -17.94
CA ILE A 195 -11.08 7.90 -17.71
C ILE A 195 -12.44 8.26 -17.12
N THR A 196 -13.52 7.96 -17.86
CA THR A 196 -14.88 8.21 -17.38
C THR A 196 -15.46 6.94 -16.79
N MET A 197 -15.78 6.98 -15.49
CA MET A 197 -16.55 5.97 -14.79
C MET A 197 -18.03 6.14 -15.12
N HIS A 198 -18.73 5.05 -15.45
CA HIS A 198 -20.16 5.04 -15.74
C HIS A 198 -20.89 4.14 -14.73
N GLY A 199 -21.94 4.64 -14.09
CA GLY A 199 -22.72 3.85 -13.15
C GLY A 199 -23.65 2.87 -13.87
N ASP A 200 -23.35 1.58 -13.82
CA ASP A 200 -24.23 0.53 -14.35
C ASP A 200 -25.26 0.09 -13.31
N ILE A 201 -24.79 -0.13 -12.08
CA ILE A 201 -25.57 -0.47 -10.88
C ILE A 201 -24.89 0.26 -9.73
N ILE A 202 -25.60 1.18 -9.08
CA ILE A 202 -25.05 2.04 -8.04
C ILE A 202 -25.90 1.94 -6.78
N LEU A 203 -25.30 1.53 -5.67
CA LEU A 203 -25.84 1.62 -4.32
C LEU A 203 -25.02 2.60 -3.46
N ASP A 204 -23.70 2.47 -3.48
CA ASP A 204 -22.78 3.34 -2.73
C ASP A 204 -22.15 4.41 -3.64
N GLY A 205 -21.69 3.99 -4.82
CA GLY A 205 -21.11 4.87 -5.85
C GLY A 205 -19.63 5.14 -5.67
N THR A 206 -19.02 4.76 -4.55
CA THR A 206 -17.61 5.06 -4.27
C THR A 206 -16.68 4.18 -5.09
N PHE A 207 -15.63 4.80 -5.64
CA PHE A 207 -14.48 4.11 -6.18
C PHE A 207 -13.18 4.75 -5.72
N ASN A 208 -12.12 3.96 -5.69
CA ASN A 208 -10.75 4.40 -5.48
C ASN A 208 -9.92 3.95 -6.69
N ALA A 209 -9.02 4.81 -7.14
CA ALA A 209 -8.13 4.54 -8.26
C ALA A 209 -6.70 4.84 -7.85
N TRP A 210 -5.79 3.92 -8.19
CA TRP A 210 -4.37 4.06 -7.90
C TRP A 210 -3.54 3.95 -9.17
N LEU A 211 -2.56 4.86 -9.30
CA LEU A 211 -1.40 4.73 -10.16
C LEU A 211 -0.33 3.86 -9.46
N PRO A 212 0.65 3.29 -10.19
CA PRO A 212 1.80 2.65 -9.57
C PRO A 212 2.51 3.61 -8.63
N MET A 213 3.17 3.04 -7.62
CA MET A 213 3.86 3.86 -6.63
C MET A 213 5.06 4.62 -7.21
N THR A 214 5.59 5.57 -6.46
CA THR A 214 6.82 6.29 -6.82
C THR A 214 7.94 5.32 -7.20
N GLY A 215 8.53 5.54 -8.39
CA GLY A 215 9.58 4.68 -8.96
C GLY A 215 9.06 3.51 -9.80
N PHE A 216 7.75 3.22 -9.80
CA PHE A 216 7.10 2.25 -10.70
C PHE A 216 6.33 2.91 -11.85
N VAL A 217 6.23 4.24 -11.82
CA VAL A 217 5.68 5.07 -12.90
C VAL A 217 6.55 6.32 -13.03
N SER A 218 6.50 6.98 -14.20
CA SER A 218 7.15 8.28 -14.40
C SER A 218 6.65 9.31 -13.38
N PRO A 219 7.53 10.15 -12.80
CA PRO A 219 7.14 11.18 -11.83
C PRO A 219 6.22 12.26 -12.41
N ASP A 220 6.13 12.35 -13.73
CA ASP A 220 5.24 13.29 -14.43
C ASP A 220 3.85 12.70 -14.73
N VAL A 221 3.55 11.49 -14.24
CA VAL A 221 2.23 10.88 -14.33
C VAL A 221 1.51 10.97 -13.00
N GLU A 222 0.48 11.80 -12.94
CA GLU A 222 -0.24 12.11 -11.70
C GLU A 222 -1.74 12.23 -11.93
N PHE A 223 -2.54 11.95 -10.91
CA PHE A 223 -3.95 12.36 -10.92
C PHE A 223 -4.06 13.89 -10.77
N LEU A 224 -4.93 14.52 -11.56
CA LEU A 224 -5.21 15.96 -11.38
C LEU A 224 -5.97 16.24 -10.08
N ALA A 225 -6.93 15.39 -9.74
CA ALA A 225 -7.71 15.44 -8.50
C ALA A 225 -7.23 14.35 -7.52
N ALA A 226 -5.98 14.43 -7.09
CA ALA A 226 -5.41 13.46 -6.16
C ALA A 226 -5.99 13.58 -4.74
N ASN A 227 -6.08 12.46 -4.03
CA ASN A 227 -6.51 12.38 -2.64
C ASN A 227 -5.36 11.80 -1.78
N PRO A 228 -4.90 12.49 -0.72
CA PRO A 228 -3.77 12.04 0.10
C PRO A 228 -4.14 10.90 1.08
N TYR A 229 -5.43 10.67 1.35
CA TYR A 229 -5.93 9.53 2.12
C TYR A 229 -5.96 8.25 1.27
N TYR A 230 -6.06 7.08 1.91
CA TYR A 230 -6.04 5.76 1.26
C TYR A 230 -4.77 5.48 0.44
N THR A 231 -3.64 6.01 0.92
CA THR A 231 -2.32 5.86 0.29
C THR A 231 -1.45 4.82 0.98
N VAL A 232 -1.93 4.18 2.05
CA VAL A 232 -1.25 3.06 2.72
C VAL A 232 -1.09 1.93 1.72
N THR A 233 0.14 1.51 1.48
CA THR A 233 0.48 0.53 0.45
C THR A 233 0.18 -0.90 0.88
N VAL A 234 -0.12 -1.78 -0.07
CA VAL A 234 -0.20 -3.22 0.15
C VAL A 234 1.22 -3.76 0.36
N PRO A 235 1.51 -4.54 1.42
CA PRO A 235 0.57 -5.24 2.29
C PRO A 235 0.37 -4.61 3.68
N SER A 236 0.71 -3.33 3.88
CA SER A 236 0.51 -2.64 5.16
C SER A 236 -0.97 -2.48 5.52
N THR A 237 -1.86 -2.69 4.54
CA THR A 237 -3.32 -2.79 4.68
C THR A 237 -3.80 -4.15 5.20
N ALA A 238 -2.93 -5.15 5.37
CA ALA A 238 -3.27 -6.44 5.94
C ALA A 238 -3.74 -6.34 7.40
N THR A 239 -4.63 -7.24 7.82
CA THR A 239 -5.15 -7.25 9.19
C THR A 239 -4.20 -8.00 10.12
N GLY A 240 -3.74 -7.36 11.19
CA GLY A 240 -2.92 -8.00 12.23
C GLY A 240 -1.47 -7.50 12.28
N PRO A 241 -0.72 -7.42 11.16
CA PRO A 241 0.60 -6.79 11.13
C PRO A 241 0.58 -5.35 11.67
N ILE A 242 1.73 -4.89 12.17
CA ILE A 242 1.88 -3.52 12.66
C ILE A 242 2.20 -2.60 11.48
N SER A 243 1.24 -1.76 11.10
CA SER A 243 1.43 -0.75 10.06
C SER A 243 2.18 0.45 10.62
N CYS A 244 3.35 0.76 10.04
CA CYS A 244 4.29 1.75 10.55
C CYS A 244 4.37 2.97 9.63
N GLY A 245 3.83 4.11 10.08
CA GLY A 245 4.08 5.41 9.46
C GLY A 245 5.37 6.06 9.98
N ALA A 246 5.74 7.22 9.42
CA ALA A 246 6.97 7.92 9.78
C ALA A 246 6.71 9.34 10.29
N TYR A 247 7.55 9.78 11.21
CA TYR A 247 7.64 11.17 11.64
C TYR A 247 9.11 11.61 11.75
N ASP A 248 9.33 12.92 11.79
CA ASP A 248 10.62 13.54 12.03
C ASP A 248 10.84 13.72 13.53
N SER A 249 11.83 13.01 14.07
CA SER A 249 12.14 13.05 15.51
C SER A 249 12.89 14.31 15.95
N GLU A 250 13.40 15.15 15.02
CA GLU A 250 14.08 16.39 15.39
C GLU A 250 13.09 17.50 15.78
N ASN A 251 11.88 17.47 15.22
CA ASN A 251 10.87 18.52 15.37
C ASN A 251 9.45 18.01 15.65
N ASP A 252 9.28 16.71 15.86
CA ASP A 252 8.01 16.03 16.12
C ASP A 252 6.93 16.27 15.04
N SER A 253 7.34 16.56 13.80
CA SER A 253 6.42 16.73 12.68
C SER A 253 6.20 15.42 11.90
N LEU A 254 5.04 15.30 11.25
CA LEU A 254 4.74 14.14 10.42
C LEU A 254 5.68 14.12 9.20
N TYR A 255 6.21 12.95 8.84
CA TYR A 255 7.01 12.83 7.62
C TYR A 255 6.13 13.15 6.40
N LEU A 256 6.53 14.16 5.62
CA LEU A 256 5.72 14.70 4.53
C LEU A 256 5.10 13.63 3.62
N ASN A 257 5.88 12.61 3.24
CA ASN A 257 5.43 11.59 2.30
C ASN A 257 4.80 10.36 2.98
N THR A 258 4.74 10.26 4.31
CA THR A 258 4.17 9.07 4.97
C THR A 258 2.76 8.84 4.45
N SER A 259 2.48 7.63 3.98
CA SER A 259 1.15 7.25 3.51
C SER A 259 0.11 7.42 4.61
N TRP A 260 -1.08 7.90 4.25
CA TRP A 260 -2.20 8.09 5.16
C TRP A 260 -3.28 7.07 4.87
N GLY A 261 -3.88 6.53 5.93
CA GLY A 261 -5.02 5.65 5.79
C GLY A 261 -6.31 6.43 5.53
N PRO A 262 -7.46 5.86 5.90
CA PRO A 262 -7.62 4.46 6.32
C PRO A 262 -7.34 3.49 5.16
N THR A 263 -7.48 2.19 5.39
CA THR A 263 -7.55 1.21 4.29
C THR A 263 -8.83 1.40 3.47
N ARG A 264 -8.97 0.73 2.32
CA ARG A 264 -10.17 0.84 1.47
C ARG A 264 -11.47 0.44 2.19
N ILE A 265 -11.38 -0.42 3.21
CA ILE A 265 -12.49 -0.84 4.07
C ILE A 265 -12.56 -0.07 5.39
N GLU A 266 -12.00 1.14 5.41
CA GLU A 266 -12.08 2.08 6.54
C GLU A 266 -11.41 1.59 7.83
N ILE A 267 -10.46 0.63 7.74
CA ILE A 267 -9.63 0.25 8.88
C ILE A 267 -8.58 1.34 9.12
N MET A 268 -8.44 1.76 10.38
CA MET A 268 -7.43 2.73 10.78
C MET A 268 -6.02 2.22 10.43
N ALA A 269 -5.29 3.01 9.65
CA ALA A 269 -3.88 2.80 9.30
C ALA A 269 -3.19 4.17 9.10
N PRO A 270 -1.89 4.31 9.41
CA PRO A 270 -1.05 3.32 10.08
C PRO A 270 -1.50 3.06 11.53
N ASP A 271 -0.92 2.07 12.18
CA ASP A 271 -1.18 1.82 13.61
C ASP A 271 -0.46 2.84 14.48
N LEU A 272 0.77 3.18 14.12
CA LEU A 272 1.58 4.15 14.83
C LEU A 272 2.60 4.77 13.87
N VAL A 273 3.23 5.85 14.31
CA VAL A 273 4.39 6.41 13.62
C VAL A 273 5.65 6.25 14.45
N ALA A 274 6.78 6.02 13.78
CA ALA A 274 8.09 5.95 14.42
C ALA A 274 9.08 6.88 13.70
N PRO A 275 10.25 7.20 14.29
CA PRO A 275 11.23 8.06 13.63
C PRO A 275 11.60 7.49 12.27
N GLY A 276 11.49 8.31 11.23
CA GLY A 276 11.68 7.88 9.86
C GLY A 276 12.32 8.92 8.96
N VAL A 277 12.83 10.03 9.51
CA VAL A 277 13.51 11.08 8.76
C VAL A 277 14.95 11.17 9.26
N GLY A 278 15.92 11.13 8.33
CA GLY A 278 17.34 11.28 8.67
C GLY A 278 17.90 10.16 9.55
N VAL A 279 17.29 8.98 9.55
CA VAL A 279 17.70 7.87 10.42
C VAL A 279 19.04 7.33 9.98
N LEU A 280 20.05 7.45 10.85
CA LEU A 280 21.40 6.95 10.61
C LEU A 280 21.45 5.42 10.67
N GLY A 281 22.15 4.82 9.72
CA GLY A 281 22.31 3.38 9.61
C GLY A 281 23.52 2.99 8.74
N ILE A 282 23.55 1.71 8.35
CA ILE A 282 24.64 1.13 7.55
C ILE A 282 24.09 0.68 6.19
N TYR A 283 24.65 1.25 5.14
CA TYR A 283 24.50 0.84 3.75
C TYR A 283 25.63 -0.13 3.36
N PRO A 284 25.48 -0.91 2.27
CA PRO A 284 26.59 -1.71 1.73
C PRO A 284 27.85 -0.90 1.41
N THR A 285 27.72 0.41 1.23
CA THR A 285 28.81 1.35 0.90
C THR A 285 29.41 2.07 2.10
N GLY A 286 28.84 1.94 3.31
CA GLY A 286 29.27 2.68 4.50
C GLY A 286 28.11 3.18 5.35
N ASP A 287 28.39 4.13 6.24
CA ASP A 287 27.39 4.87 6.98
C ASP A 287 26.54 5.76 6.08
N GLY A 288 25.28 5.96 6.46
CA GLY A 288 24.38 6.84 5.73
C GLY A 288 23.08 7.09 6.47
N ALA A 289 22.31 8.06 5.99
CA ALA A 289 21.00 8.40 6.52
C ALA A 289 19.90 7.97 5.55
N MET A 290 18.79 7.46 6.10
CA MET A 290 17.59 7.10 5.34
C MET A 290 16.38 7.90 5.82
N SER A 291 15.54 8.31 4.88
CA SER A 291 14.20 8.85 5.17
C SER A 291 13.13 8.00 4.49
N GLY A 292 12.07 7.67 5.22
CA GLY A 292 10.91 6.91 4.73
C GLY A 292 10.31 5.97 5.79
N THR A 293 9.10 5.49 5.50
CA THR A 293 8.39 4.54 6.38
C THR A 293 9.11 3.21 6.54
N SER A 294 9.99 2.81 5.61
CA SER A 294 10.85 1.63 5.76
C SER A 294 11.83 1.76 6.95
N ALA A 295 12.34 2.96 7.23
CA ALA A 295 13.18 3.20 8.40
C ALA A 295 12.37 3.13 9.70
N ALA A 296 11.18 3.75 9.70
CA ALA A 296 10.25 3.70 10.84
C ALA A 296 9.80 2.26 11.17
N ALA A 297 9.52 1.43 10.16
CA ALA A 297 9.21 0.02 10.33
C ALA A 297 10.38 -0.77 10.94
N ALA A 298 11.62 -0.45 10.56
CA ALA A 298 12.81 -1.07 11.13
C ALA A 298 13.02 -0.70 12.61
N ILE A 299 12.80 0.57 12.99
CA ILE A 299 12.84 0.99 14.41
C ILE A 299 11.75 0.28 15.21
N THR A 300 10.52 0.23 14.67
CA THR A 300 9.41 -0.48 15.31
C THR A 300 9.70 -1.97 15.47
N ALA A 301 10.31 -2.60 14.48
CA ALA A 301 10.75 -4.01 14.57
C ALA A 301 11.80 -4.21 15.68
N GLY A 302 12.73 -3.28 15.86
CA GLY A 302 13.69 -3.30 16.98
C GLY A 302 12.98 -3.23 18.34
N ALA A 303 11.99 -2.36 18.48
CA ALA A 303 11.16 -2.27 19.69
C ALA A 303 10.37 -3.57 19.95
N CYS A 304 9.79 -4.16 18.91
CA CYS A 304 9.10 -5.45 19.00
C CYS A 304 10.04 -6.59 19.42
N ALA A 305 11.31 -6.56 19.00
CA ALA A 305 12.29 -7.57 19.39
C ALA A 305 12.59 -7.51 20.90
N LEU A 306 12.60 -6.31 21.50
CA LEU A 306 12.76 -6.14 22.95
C LEU A 306 11.53 -6.64 23.71
N ILE A 307 10.31 -6.40 23.19
CA ILE A 307 9.08 -6.97 23.76
C ILE A 307 9.09 -8.50 23.66
N MET A 308 9.54 -9.06 22.53
CA MET A 308 9.72 -10.51 22.35
C MET A 308 10.75 -11.11 23.32
N GLN A 309 11.84 -10.38 23.61
CA GLN A 309 12.82 -10.79 24.62
C GLN A 309 12.17 -10.84 26.01
N TRP A 310 11.42 -9.79 26.38
CA TRP A 310 10.70 -9.76 27.65
C TRP A 310 9.64 -10.87 27.74
N GLY A 311 8.83 -11.06 26.70
CA GLY A 311 7.74 -12.03 26.71
C GLY A 311 8.24 -13.47 26.70
N ILE A 312 8.99 -13.84 25.66
CA ILE A 312 9.33 -15.24 25.39
C ILE A 312 10.64 -15.65 26.07
N VAL A 313 11.70 -14.86 25.89
CA VAL A 313 13.05 -15.26 26.37
C VAL A 313 13.12 -15.21 27.89
N GLN A 314 12.49 -14.22 28.52
CA GLN A 314 12.42 -14.09 29.98
C GLN A 314 11.20 -14.79 30.59
N GLY A 315 10.29 -15.34 29.77
CA GLY A 315 9.16 -16.15 30.21
C GLY A 315 7.99 -15.38 30.83
N ASN A 316 7.87 -14.07 30.60
CA ASN A 316 6.76 -13.27 31.13
C ASN A 316 5.45 -13.47 30.35
N ASP A 317 5.53 -13.70 29.04
CA ASP A 317 4.40 -14.06 28.17
C ASP A 317 4.91 -14.90 27.00
N VAL A 318 4.92 -16.21 27.20
CA VAL A 318 5.44 -17.19 26.22
C VAL A 318 4.52 -17.37 25.00
N SER A 319 3.31 -16.82 25.05
CA SER A 319 2.29 -16.98 24.01
C SER A 319 2.19 -15.78 23.05
N ILE A 320 2.98 -14.74 23.31
CA ILE A 320 2.90 -13.46 22.62
C ILE A 320 3.07 -13.59 21.10
N SER A 321 2.18 -12.95 20.34
CA SER A 321 2.24 -12.82 18.88
C SER A 321 2.21 -11.35 18.46
N THR A 322 2.17 -11.10 17.14
CA THR A 322 2.05 -9.75 16.58
C THR A 322 0.90 -8.98 17.20
N HIS A 323 -0.23 -9.64 17.45
CA HIS A 323 -1.46 -9.00 17.94
C HIS A 323 -1.30 -8.43 19.35
N GLN A 324 -0.75 -9.21 20.30
CA GLN A 324 -0.51 -8.72 21.66
C GLN A 324 0.53 -7.59 21.64
N ILE A 325 1.62 -7.73 20.88
CA ILE A 325 2.65 -6.68 20.75
C ILE A 325 2.05 -5.39 20.19
N ARG A 326 1.26 -5.49 19.11
CA ARG A 326 0.56 -4.37 18.51
C ARG A 326 -0.31 -3.65 19.54
N ALA A 327 -1.09 -4.39 20.33
CA ALA A 327 -1.92 -3.83 21.39
C ALA A 327 -1.11 -3.11 22.48
N TYR A 328 0.02 -3.69 22.92
CA TYR A 328 0.90 -3.05 23.89
C TYR A 328 1.50 -1.74 23.35
N LEU A 329 2.02 -1.76 22.12
CA LEU A 329 2.59 -0.57 21.48
C LEU A 329 1.55 0.54 21.27
N ILE A 330 0.36 0.18 20.77
CA ILE A 330 -0.75 1.13 20.60
C ILE A 330 -1.12 1.79 21.93
N ARG A 331 -1.22 1.00 23.01
CA ARG A 331 -1.53 1.54 24.35
C ARG A 331 -0.44 2.49 24.82
N GLY A 332 0.83 2.13 24.60
CA GLY A 332 2.00 2.90 25.00
C GLY A 332 2.35 4.10 24.13
N CYS A 333 1.69 4.32 22.99
CA CYS A 333 2.00 5.45 22.10
C CYS A 333 1.91 6.80 22.83
N SER A 334 2.87 7.67 22.56
CA SER A 334 2.79 9.08 22.96
C SER A 334 1.80 9.82 22.05
N ARG A 335 1.02 10.73 22.63
CA ARG A 335 -0.03 11.48 21.92
C ARG A 335 0.12 12.96 22.21
N MET A 336 0.03 13.78 21.17
CA MET A 336 0.01 15.24 21.31
C MET A 336 -1.38 15.72 21.70
N GLU A 337 -1.51 16.58 22.70
CA GLU A 337 -2.81 17.08 23.18
C GLU A 337 -3.62 17.83 22.11
N THR A 338 -2.94 18.42 21.13
CA THR A 338 -3.53 19.19 20.03
C THR A 338 -4.10 18.34 18.90
N ILE A 339 -3.90 17.01 18.93
CA ILE A 339 -4.30 16.08 17.88
C ILE A 339 -5.28 15.05 18.46
N SER A 340 -6.37 14.78 17.74
CA SER A 340 -7.29 13.70 18.08
C SER A 340 -6.74 12.36 17.61
N TYR A 341 -6.80 11.35 18.48
CA TYR A 341 -6.35 9.99 18.18
C TYR A 341 -7.48 8.96 18.42
N PRO A 342 -7.48 7.83 17.68
CA PRO A 342 -6.63 7.59 16.52
C PRO A 342 -7.02 8.46 15.32
N ASN A 343 -6.09 8.68 14.39
CA ASN A 343 -6.37 9.36 13.12
C ASN A 343 -5.56 8.75 11.96
N PRO A 344 -5.97 8.95 10.69
CA PRO A 344 -5.35 8.30 9.54
C PRO A 344 -3.90 8.71 9.21
N GLN A 345 -3.34 9.70 9.90
CA GLN A 345 -1.99 10.20 9.66
C GLN A 345 -1.01 9.69 10.71
N TRP A 346 -1.39 9.77 11.98
CA TRP A 346 -0.57 9.41 13.13
C TRP A 346 -0.90 8.03 13.72
N GLY A 347 -1.97 7.38 13.23
CA GLY A 347 -2.49 6.18 13.85
C GLY A 347 -2.91 6.44 15.29
N TYR A 348 -2.39 5.64 16.22
CA TYR A 348 -2.63 5.76 17.65
C TYR A 348 -1.62 6.66 18.39
N GLY A 349 -0.61 7.20 17.69
CA GLY A 349 0.42 8.08 18.23
C GLY A 349 1.83 7.70 17.80
N THR A 350 2.83 8.29 18.47
CA THR A 350 4.25 8.00 18.20
C THR A 350 4.72 6.83 19.07
N LEU A 351 5.57 5.97 18.49
CA LEU A 351 6.17 4.82 19.16
C LEU A 351 6.89 5.25 20.45
N ASN A 352 6.44 4.75 21.60
CA ASN A 352 7.10 4.96 22.89
C ASN A 352 7.21 3.62 23.64
N LEU A 353 8.37 2.98 23.48
CA LEU A 353 8.62 1.67 24.07
C LEU A 353 8.70 1.72 25.61
N PHE A 354 9.26 2.80 26.16
CA PHE A 354 9.37 2.96 27.61
C PHE A 354 7.98 3.05 28.25
N GLN A 355 7.11 3.88 27.68
CA GLN A 355 5.71 3.99 28.12
C GLN A 355 4.95 2.68 27.92
N THR A 356 5.23 1.95 26.83
CA THR A 356 4.67 0.61 26.61
C THR A 356 4.97 -0.32 27.79
N PHE A 357 6.24 -0.43 28.22
CA PHE A 357 6.61 -1.24 29.37
C PHE A 357 6.03 -0.75 30.70
N ASN A 358 5.91 0.57 30.90
CA ASN A 358 5.27 1.11 32.10
C ASN A 358 3.81 0.68 32.22
N LEU A 359 3.04 0.82 31.15
CA LEU A 359 1.63 0.44 31.13
C LEU A 359 1.43 -1.08 31.21
N MET A 360 2.38 -1.88 30.73
CA MET A 360 2.34 -3.33 30.90
C MET A 360 2.47 -3.77 32.37
N ARG A 361 3.01 -2.93 33.27
CA ARG A 361 3.09 -3.24 34.72
C ARG A 361 1.77 -2.98 35.45
N GLU A 362 0.86 -2.24 34.84
CA GLU A 362 -0.44 -1.89 35.41
C GLU A 362 -1.55 -2.90 35.04
N ILE A 363 -1.21 -3.88 34.19
CA ILE A 363 -2.04 -5.01 33.78
C ILE A 363 -1.68 -6.21 34.66
#